data_AF-A0A392UB75-F1
#
_entry.id   AF-A0A392UB75-F1
#
_cell.length_a   1.000
_cell.length_b   1.000
_cell.length_c   1.000
_cell.angle_alpha   90.00
_cell.angle_beta   90.00
_cell.angle_gamma   90.00
#
_symmetry.space_group_name_H-M   'P 1'
#
loop_
_entity.id
_entity.type
_entity.pdbx_description
1 polymer ?
#
loop_
_entity_poly.entity_id
_entity_poly.type
_entity_poly.pdbx_seq_one_letter_code
_entity_poly.pdbx_strand_id
1 'polypeptide(L)' 'ARINNMRQIARRLLDSGELQTGSRARRDVHDIWNAGNFAQQYRRRGGDGGPAT' A
#
# COMPACT_ATOMS: atom_id res chain seq x y z
N ALA A 1 -1.09 5.29 -11.34
CA ALA A 1 -2.16 4.27 -11.39
C ALA A 1 -1.78 2.94 -10.71
N ARG A 2 -0.72 2.24 -11.14
CA ARG A 2 -0.36 0.87 -10.71
C ARG A 2 -0.21 0.64 -9.18
N ILE A 3 0.54 1.50 -8.48
CA ILE A 3 0.73 1.41 -7.01
C ILE A 3 -0.59 1.56 -6.25
N ASN A 4 -1.50 2.41 -6.74
CA ASN A 4 -2.80 2.63 -6.10
C ASN A 4 -3.71 1.40 -6.26
N ASN A 5 -3.58 0.69 -7.39
CA ASN A 5 -4.30 -0.55 -7.65
C ASN A 5 -3.80 -1.69 -6.73
N MET A 6 -2.48 -1.89 -6.64
CA MET A 6 -1.91 -2.90 -5.72
C MET A 6 -2.30 -2.67 -4.26
N ARG A 7 -2.31 -1.41 -3.80
CA ARG A 7 -2.77 -1.07 -2.45
C ARG A 7 -4.25 -1.39 -2.24
N GLN A 8 -5.11 -1.12 -3.23
CA GLN A 8 -6.54 -1.44 -3.14
C GLN A 8 -6.79 -2.94 -3.11
N ILE A 9 -6.06 -3.72 -3.92
CA ILE A 9 -6.14 -5.18 -3.91
C ILE A 9 -5.70 -5.73 -2.56
N ALA A 10 -4.56 -5.29 -2.04
CA ALA A 10 -4.05 -5.72 -0.75
C ALA A 10 -5.03 -5.38 0.39
N ARG A 11 -5.62 -4.18 0.36
CA ARG A 11 -6.65 -3.79 1.34
C ARG A 11 -7.88 -4.69 1.27
N ARG A 12 -8.41 -4.94 0.07
CA ARG A 12 -9.57 -5.83 -0.11
C ARG A 12 -9.29 -7.24 0.40
N LEU A 13 -8.11 -7.78 0.15
CA LEU A 13 -7.71 -9.11 0.64
C LEU A 13 -7.61 -9.14 2.17
N LEU A 14 -7.07 -8.09 2.80
CA LEU A 14 -7.03 -8.00 4.28
C LEU A 14 -8.43 -7.85 4.90
N ASP A 15 -9.31 -7.09 4.26
CA ASP A 15 -10.69 -6.83 4.73
C ASP A 15 -11.64 -8.01 4.46
N SER A 16 -11.35 -8.85 3.45
CA SER A 16 -12.21 -9.98 3.04
C SER A 16 -12.30 -11.12 4.06
N GLY A 17 -11.32 -11.22 4.97
CA GLY A 17 -11.22 -12.35 5.89
C GLY A 17 -10.81 -13.68 5.24
N GLU A 18 -10.58 -13.72 3.92
CA GLU A 18 -10.12 -14.93 3.19
C GLU A 18 -8.72 -15.36 3.64
N LEU A 19 -7.91 -14.41 4.14
CA LEU A 19 -6.58 -14.68 4.65
C LEU A 19 -6.65 -15.02 6.14
N GLN A 20 -6.36 -16.30 6.44
CA GLN A 20 -6.32 -16.81 7.81
C GLN A 20 -5.38 -15.95 8.67
N THR A 21 -5.85 -15.56 9.86
CA THR A 21 -5.07 -14.77 10.82
C THR A 21 -3.77 -15.49 11.18
N GLY A 22 -2.64 -14.77 11.16
CA GLY A 22 -1.32 -15.35 11.42
C GLY A 22 -0.69 -16.11 10.24
N SER A 23 -1.40 -16.27 9.12
CA SER A 23 -0.83 -16.91 7.93
C SER A 23 0.26 -16.05 7.29
N ARG A 24 1.22 -16.72 6.65
CA ARG A 24 2.27 -16.07 5.85
C ARG A 24 1.69 -15.19 4.74
N ALA A 25 0.66 -15.68 4.05
CA ALA A 25 -0.05 -14.93 3.02
C ALA A 25 -0.65 -13.62 3.55
N ARG A 26 -1.26 -13.62 4.74
CA ARG A 26 -1.77 -12.38 5.36
C ARG A 26 -0.65 -11.39 5.66
N ARG A 27 0.50 -11.89 6.11
CA ARG A 27 1.68 -11.08 6.40
C ARG A 27 2.25 -10.44 5.14
N ASP A 28 2.42 -11.22 4.08
CA ASP A 28 2.94 -10.74 2.79
C ASP A 28 2.00 -9.67 2.17
N VAL A 29 0.69 -9.87 2.25
CA VAL A 29 -0.30 -8.89 1.78
C VAL A 29 -0.28 -7.61 2.62
N HIS A 30 -0.06 -7.72 3.93
CA HIS A 30 0.10 -6.57 4.82
C HIS A 30 1.34 -5.75 4.47
N ASP A 31 2.46 -6.41 4.15
CA ASP A 31 3.70 -5.73 3.75
C ASP A 31 3.54 -4.99 2.41
N ILE A 32 2.84 -5.59 1.44
CA ILE A 32 2.50 -4.94 0.17
C ILE A 32 1.61 -3.70 0.40
N TRP A 33 0.63 -3.80 1.30
CA TRP A 33 -0.21 -2.66 1.66
C TRP A 33 0.62 -1.52 2.28
N ASN A 34 1.51 -1.84 3.22
CA ASN A 34 2.41 -0.88 3.85
C ASN A 34 3.33 -0.19 2.84
N ALA A 35 3.98 -0.97 1.96
CA ALA A 35 4.86 -0.43 0.92
C ALA A 35 4.11 0.50 -0.04
N GLY A 36 2.89 0.11 -0.46
CA GLY A 36 2.04 0.95 -1.31
C GLY A 36 1.60 2.25 -0.62
N ASN A 37 1.35 2.19 0.69
CA ASN A 37 0.96 3.36 1.49
C ASN A 37 2.16 4.31 1.69
N PHE A 38 3.34 3.76 1.98
CA PHE A 38 4.58 4.53 2.08
C PHE A 38 4.93 5.22 0.76
N ALA A 39 4.87 4.51 -0.37
CA ALA A 39 5.12 5.09 -1.69
C ALA A 39 4.12 6.20 -2.05
N GLN A 40 2.84 6.06 -1.65
CA GLN A 40 1.86 7.12 -1.83
C GLN A 40 2.18 8.36 -0.97
N GLN A 41 2.54 8.16 0.29
CA GLN A 41 2.95 9.25 1.18
C GLN A 41 4.20 9.96 0.66
N TYR A 42 5.20 9.21 0.21
CA TYR A 42 6.42 9.77 -0.37
C TYR A 42 6.12 10.58 -1.63
N ARG A 43 5.26 10.07 -2.53
CA ARG A 43 4.80 10.83 -3.70
C ARG A 43 4.10 12.13 -3.29
N ARG A 44 3.25 12.11 -2.26
CA ARG A 44 2.59 13.34 -1.77
C ARG A 44 3.58 14.33 -1.15
N ARG A 45 4.67 13.85 -0.55
CA ARG A 45 5.71 14.70 0.04
C ARG A 45 6.71 15.26 -0.99
N GLY A 46 6.92 14.56 -2.10
CA GLY A 46 7.84 14.98 -3.18
C GLY A 46 7.16 15.42 -4.48
N GLY A 47 5.83 15.55 -4.50
CA GLY A 47 5.04 15.73 -5.73
C GLY A 47 4.18 16.98 -5.79
N ASP A 48 4.19 17.82 -4.75
CA ASP A 48 3.68 19.19 -4.81
C ASP A 48 4.89 20.11 -4.95
N GLY A 49 5.10 20.62 -6.16
CA GLY A 49 6.21 21.48 -6.52
C GLY A 49 6.24 22.75 -5.67
N GLY A 50 7.31 22.94 -4.92
CA GLY A 50 7.91 24.25 -4.72
C GLY A 50 9.10 24.37 -5.68
N PRO A 51 9.37 25.53 -6.30
CA PRO A 51 10.64 25.73 -6.98
C PRO A 51 11.73 25.45 -5.95
N ALA A 52 12.68 24.60 -6.31
CA ALA A 52 13.89 24.44 -5.54
C ALA A 52 14.54 25.83 -5.41
N THR A 53 14.44 26.43 -4.22
CA THR A 53 15.26 27.56 -3.81
C THR A 53 16.65 27.08 -3.47
#